data_AF-A0A948G4K2-F1
#
_entry.id   AF-A0A948G4K2-F1
#
_cell.length_a   1.000
_cell.length_b   1.000
_cell.length_c   1.000
_cell.angle_alpha   90.00
_cell.angle_beta   90.00
_cell.angle_gamma   90.00
#
_symmetry.space_group_name_H-M   'P 1'
#
loop_
_entity.id
_entity.type
_entity.pdbx_description
1 polymer ?
#
loop_
_entity_poly.entity_id
_entity_poly.type
_entity_poly.pdbx_seq_one_letter_code
_entity_poly.pdbx_strand_id
1 'polypeptide(L)'
;MKFKNGVTATLMFSFDVEPNPLKTDIMTIYGSLGVIDMPSPMEYSGVANVYDNSLKKWVSVNNKKKVGCLEGDIRGVAVIDMVNELKSCRLNYDNAIIANHVIKVMEAIEKSGKSNKIINIK
;
A
#
# COMPACT_ATOMS: atom_id res chain seq x y z
N MET A 1 1.89 12.54 8.00
CA MET A 1 2.90 12.75 6.93
C MET A 1 2.33 13.66 5.85
N LYS A 2 3.17 14.47 5.20
CA LYS A 2 2.78 15.37 4.09
C LYS A 2 3.69 15.13 2.87
N PHE A 3 3.08 14.82 1.73
CA PHE A 3 3.77 14.63 0.46
C PHE A 3 4.02 15.96 -0.25
N LYS A 4 4.97 15.98 -1.20
CA LYS A 4 5.33 17.18 -1.98
C LYS A 4 4.15 17.82 -2.71
N ASN A 5 3.20 17.01 -3.18
CA ASN A 5 2.00 17.45 -3.88
C ASN A 5 0.86 17.89 -2.94
N GLY A 6 1.08 17.92 -1.63
CA GLY A 6 0.07 18.33 -0.64
C GLY A 6 -0.83 17.20 -0.14
N VAL A 7 -0.74 16.00 -0.70
CA VAL A 7 -1.41 14.82 -0.14
C VAL A 7 -0.91 14.57 1.28
N THR A 8 -1.79 14.09 2.15
CA THR A 8 -1.44 13.72 3.52
C THR A 8 -1.72 12.25 3.77
N ALA A 9 -0.90 11.63 4.61
CA ALA A 9 -1.14 10.29 5.11
C ALA A 9 -1.05 10.25 6.63
N THR A 10 -1.90 9.42 7.23
CA THR A 10 -1.87 9.05 8.64
C THR A 10 -1.43 7.60 8.71
N LEU A 11 -0.45 7.31 9.56
CA LEU A 11 0.01 5.96 9.83
C LEU A 11 -0.12 5.69 11.31
N MET A 12 -0.60 4.50 11.65
CA MET A 12 -0.71 4.01 13.02
C MET A 12 -0.02 2.65 13.08
N PHE A 13 0.84 2.47 14.08
CA PHE A 13 1.49 1.21 14.38
C PHE A 13 1.17 0.85 15.83
N SER A 14 0.64 -0.34 16.06
CA SER A 14 0.46 -0.90 17.40
C SER A 14 0.97 -2.33 17.42
N PHE A 15 1.64 -2.70 18.51
CA PHE A 15 2.08 -4.06 18.79
C PHE A 15 1.18 -4.76 19.81
N ASP A 16 0.29 -4.00 20.46
CA ASP A 16 -0.67 -4.49 21.44
C ASP A 16 -2.06 -4.36 20.80
N VAL A 17 -2.43 -5.41 20.08
CA VAL A 17 -3.69 -5.47 19.33
C VAL A 17 -4.35 -6.79 19.65
N GLU A 18 -5.45 -6.74 20.41
CA GLU A 18 -6.33 -7.89 20.52
C GLU A 18 -6.90 -8.24 19.14
N PRO A 19 -7.21 -9.52 18.84
CA PRO A 19 -7.81 -9.91 17.58
C PRO A 19 -9.07 -9.09 17.28
N ASN A 20 -8.93 -8.06 16.46
CA ASN A 20 -10.02 -7.14 16.16
C ASN A 20 -10.85 -7.71 14.98
N PRO A 21 -12.12 -8.09 15.21
CA PRO A 21 -12.97 -8.62 14.15
C PRO A 21 -13.30 -7.58 13.08
N LEU A 22 -13.08 -6.29 13.34
CA LEU A 22 -13.41 -5.21 12.41
C LEU A 22 -12.43 -5.08 11.24
N LYS A 23 -11.21 -5.65 11.26
CA LYS A 23 -10.26 -5.61 10.11
C LYS A 23 -10.03 -4.21 9.49
N THR A 24 -10.44 -3.11 10.12
CA THR A 24 -10.97 -1.96 9.35
C THR A 24 -10.00 -0.90 8.88
N ASP A 25 -8.72 -0.92 9.25
CA ASP A 25 -7.81 0.14 8.78
C ASP A 25 -6.44 -0.42 8.46
N ILE A 26 -6.36 -1.20 7.38
CA ILE A 26 -5.06 -1.66 6.87
C ILE A 26 -4.56 -0.65 5.84
N MET A 27 -5.43 -0.19 4.94
CA MET A 27 -5.14 0.96 4.06
C MET A 27 -6.43 1.51 3.45
N THR A 28 -6.71 2.79 3.69
CA THR A 28 -7.84 3.51 3.08
C THR A 28 -7.32 4.72 2.32
N ILE A 29 -7.76 4.89 1.07
CA ILE A 29 -7.34 5.98 0.19
C ILE A 29 -8.55 6.86 -0.09
N TYR A 30 -8.48 8.11 0.34
CA TYR A 30 -9.48 9.13 0.06
C TYR A 30 -9.06 9.95 -1.16
N GLY A 31 -9.89 9.97 -2.19
CA GLY A 31 -9.68 10.70 -3.43
C GLY A 31 -10.86 11.61 -3.77
N SER A 32 -10.70 12.45 -4.79
CA SER A 32 -11.79 13.33 -5.26
C SER A 32 -12.96 12.57 -5.86
N LEU A 33 -12.71 11.40 -6.45
CA LEU A 33 -13.74 10.58 -7.09
C LEU A 33 -14.40 9.57 -6.15
N GLY A 34 -13.85 9.37 -4.96
CA GLY A 34 -14.34 8.32 -4.07
C GLY A 34 -13.33 7.91 -3.00
N VAL A 35 -13.65 6.80 -2.34
CA VAL A 35 -12.81 6.18 -1.30
C VAL A 35 -12.51 4.75 -1.70
N ILE A 36 -11.27 4.31 -1.53
CA ILE A 36 -10.87 2.91 -1.68
C ILE A 36 -10.57 2.36 -0.30
N ASP A 37 -11.27 1.31 0.08
CA ASP A 37 -11.00 0.48 1.25
C ASP A 37 -10.32 -0.82 0.78
N MET A 38 -9.07 -1.01 1.19
CA MET A 38 -8.24 -2.12 0.75
C MET A 38 -8.45 -3.35 1.63
N PRO A 39 -8.45 -4.56 1.04
CA PRO A 39 -8.57 -5.77 1.81
C PRO A 39 -7.33 -6.02 2.66
N SER A 40 -7.44 -6.99 3.56
CA SER A 40 -6.32 -7.47 4.34
C SER A 40 -5.14 -7.88 3.46
N PRO A 41 -3.89 -7.47 3.78
CA PRO A 41 -2.70 -7.84 3.03
C PRO A 41 -2.36 -9.32 3.28
N MET A 42 -2.95 -9.94 4.30
CA MET A 42 -2.91 -11.38 4.51
C MET A 42 -3.76 -12.14 3.49
N GLU A 43 -4.75 -11.47 2.91
CA GLU A 43 -5.64 -12.01 1.88
C GLU A 43 -5.20 -11.50 0.52
N TYR A 44 -4.23 -12.18 -0.08
CA TYR A 44 -3.74 -11.87 -1.43
C TYR A 44 -4.82 -12.02 -2.50
N SER A 45 -6.00 -12.55 -2.21
CA SER A 45 -7.18 -12.57 -3.08
C SER A 45 -8.33 -11.69 -2.57
N GLY A 46 -8.08 -10.82 -1.60
CA GLY A 46 -9.09 -9.98 -0.98
C GLY A 46 -9.73 -9.01 -1.96
N VAL A 47 -10.97 -8.63 -1.66
CA VAL A 47 -11.79 -7.75 -2.50
C VAL A 47 -11.65 -6.32 -1.98
N ALA A 48 -11.24 -5.39 -2.85
CA ALA A 48 -11.25 -3.98 -2.54
C ALA A 48 -12.67 -3.42 -2.68
N ASN A 49 -13.08 -2.57 -1.75
CA ASN A 49 -14.35 -1.85 -1.82
C ASN A 49 -14.08 -0.41 -2.25
N VAL A 50 -14.88 0.09 -3.20
CA VAL A 50 -14.77 1.46 -3.70
C VAL A 50 -16.08 2.18 -3.43
N TYR A 51 -16.02 3.25 -2.64
CA TYR A 51 -17.12 4.18 -2.53
C TYR A 51 -17.06 5.13 -3.74
N ASP A 52 -18.02 5.02 -4.63
CA ASP A 52 -18.11 5.86 -5.81
C ASP A 52 -18.95 7.11 -5.49
N ASN A 53 -18.34 8.30 -5.59
CA ASN A 53 -19.02 9.56 -5.27
C ASN A 53 -20.17 9.91 -6.24
N SER A 54 -20.11 9.43 -7.48
CA SER A 54 -21.16 9.64 -8.48
C SER A 54 -22.36 8.72 -8.23
N LEU A 55 -22.10 7.47 -7.84
CA LEU A 55 -23.14 6.47 -7.57
C LEU A 55 -23.66 6.53 -6.13
N LYS A 56 -22.97 7.25 -5.24
CA LYS A 56 -23.27 7.36 -3.80
C LYS A 56 -23.40 6.01 -3.11
N LYS A 57 -22.61 5.01 -3.53
CA LYS A 57 -22.65 3.66 -2.99
C LYS A 57 -21.28 3.00 -3.02
N TRP A 58 -21.12 2.00 -2.15
CA TRP A 58 -20.01 1.07 -2.21
C TRP A 58 -20.19 0.08 -3.36
N VAL A 59 -19.10 -0.17 -4.08
CA VAL A 59 -19.00 -1.17 -5.13
C VAL A 59 -17.78 -2.02 -4.84
N SER A 60 -17.97 -3.33 -4.76
CA SER A 60 -16.86 -4.27 -4.58
C SER A 60 -16.20 -4.55 -5.92
N VAL A 61 -14.89 -4.31 -6.00
CA VAL A 61 -14.09 -4.59 -7.19
C VAL A 61 -13.55 -6.02 -7.06
N ASN A 62 -14.38 -6.98 -7.45
CA ASN A 62 -13.99 -8.38 -7.50
C ASN A 62 -13.24 -8.69 -8.80
N ASN A 63 -12.01 -8.18 -8.90
CA ASN A 63 -11.13 -8.63 -9.96
C ASN A 63 -10.62 -10.02 -9.55
N LYS A 64 -11.18 -11.08 -10.17
CA LYS A 64 -10.52 -12.38 -10.22
C LYS A 64 -9.07 -12.13 -10.61
N LYS A 65 -8.13 -12.30 -9.67
CA LYS A 65 -6.74 -11.88 -9.86
C LYS A 65 -6.13 -12.71 -10.98
N LYS A 66 -6.06 -12.10 -12.17
CA LYS A 66 -5.17 -12.51 -13.23
C LYS A 66 -3.99 -11.55 -13.24
N VAL A 67 -2.84 -12.03 -12.79
CA VAL A 67 -1.57 -11.34 -13.03
C VAL A 67 -0.87 -12.12 -14.14
N GLY A 68 -1.02 -11.64 -15.38
CA GLY A 68 -0.67 -12.42 -16.56
C GLY A 68 -1.50 -13.70 -16.67
N CYS A 69 -0.84 -14.86 -16.64
CA CYS A 69 -1.48 -16.18 -16.68
C CYS A 69 -1.77 -16.79 -15.29
N LEU A 70 -1.37 -16.12 -14.21
CA LEU A 70 -1.52 -16.65 -12.84
C LEU A 70 -2.91 -16.34 -12.28
N GLU A 71 -3.52 -17.33 -11.65
CA GLU A 71 -4.79 -17.23 -10.92
C GLU A 71 -4.61 -17.67 -9.46
N GLY A 72 -5.33 -17.03 -8.54
CA GLY A 72 -5.36 -17.42 -7.11
C GLY A 72 -4.37 -16.66 -6.23
N ASP A 73 -3.80 -17.36 -5.24
CA ASP A 73 -2.82 -16.81 -4.28
C ASP A 73 -1.45 -16.66 -4.96
N ILE A 74 -1.17 -15.47 -5.46
CA ILE A 74 0.01 -15.14 -6.28
C ILE A 74 1.29 -14.88 -5.47
N ARG A 75 1.44 -15.51 -4.30
CA ARG A 75 2.70 -15.47 -3.55
C ARG A 75 3.86 -15.90 -4.46
N GLY A 76 4.94 -15.10 -4.46
CA GLY A 76 6.11 -15.34 -5.31
C GLY A 76 6.07 -14.69 -6.71
N VAL A 77 5.02 -13.94 -7.05
CA VAL A 77 4.94 -13.21 -8.34
C VAL A 77 6.13 -12.25 -8.56
N ALA A 78 6.68 -11.67 -7.48
CA ALA A 78 7.84 -10.79 -7.56
C ALA A 78 9.08 -11.48 -8.18
N VAL A 79 9.23 -12.80 -8.02
CA VAL A 79 10.33 -13.55 -8.66
C VAL A 79 10.14 -13.62 -10.18
N ILE A 80 8.89 -13.78 -10.62
CA ILE A 80 8.54 -13.77 -12.06
C ILE A 80 8.78 -12.38 -12.64
N ASP A 81 8.37 -11.32 -11.93
CA ASP A 81 8.65 -9.94 -12.33
C ASP A 81 10.15 -9.66 -12.43
N MET A 82 10.95 -10.14 -11.46
CA MET A 82 12.41 -10.04 -11.52
C MET A 82 12.99 -10.71 -12.77
N VAL A 83 12.55 -11.94 -13.10
CA VAL A 83 13.01 -12.62 -14.32
C VAL A 83 12.63 -11.84 -15.57
N ASN A 84 11.41 -11.30 -15.64
CA ASN A 84 10.95 -10.49 -16.77
C ASN A 84 11.74 -9.19 -16.91
N GLU A 85 12.11 -8.56 -15.80
CA GLU A 85 12.90 -7.33 -15.77
C GLU A 85 14.35 -7.56 -16.19
N LEU A 86 14.95 -8.66 -15.74
CA LEU A 86 16.27 -9.09 -16.21
C LEU A 86 16.26 -9.34 -17.73
N LYS A 87 15.23 -10.03 -18.25
CA LYS A 87 15.09 -10.30 -19.69
C LYS A 87 14.85 -9.05 -20.51
N SER A 88 14.07 -8.10 -20.00
CA SER A 88 13.72 -6.86 -20.70
C SER A 88 14.71 -5.72 -20.46
N CYS A 89 15.78 -5.96 -19.68
CA CYS A 89 16.75 -4.96 -19.24
C CYS A 89 16.09 -3.72 -18.62
N ARG A 90 14.95 -3.91 -17.93
CA ARG A 90 14.23 -2.84 -17.24
C ARG A 90 14.62 -2.82 -15.76
N LEU A 91 14.63 -1.62 -15.17
CA LEU A 91 14.82 -1.48 -13.73
C LEU A 91 13.67 -2.16 -12.97
N ASN A 92 14.05 -2.98 -11.98
CA ASN A 92 13.11 -3.69 -11.11
C ASN A 92 12.31 -2.72 -10.23
N TYR A 93 11.02 -2.97 -10.00
CA TYR A 93 10.20 -2.10 -9.15
C TYR A 93 10.65 -2.08 -7.68
N ASP A 94 11.19 -3.18 -7.18
CA ASP A 94 11.76 -3.39 -5.85
C ASP A 94 13.29 -3.18 -5.83
N ASN A 95 13.76 -2.13 -6.52
CA ASN A 95 15.19 -1.80 -6.59
C ASN A 95 15.72 -1.07 -5.34
N ALA A 96 17.04 -0.92 -5.26
CA ALA A 96 17.73 -0.27 -4.16
C ALA A 96 17.36 1.21 -3.94
N ILE A 97 16.89 1.92 -4.97
CA ILE A 97 16.46 3.33 -4.85
C ILE A 97 15.17 3.40 -4.03
N ILE A 98 14.21 2.53 -4.33
CA ILE A 98 12.95 2.44 -3.57
C ILE A 98 13.23 1.95 -2.14
N ALA A 99 14.05 0.91 -1.97
CA ALA A 99 14.42 0.41 -0.66
C ALA A 99 15.08 1.49 0.23
N ASN A 100 16.04 2.24 -0.32
CA ASN A 100 16.68 3.35 0.38
C ASN A 100 15.69 4.47 0.74
N HIS A 101 14.72 4.77 -0.13
CA HIS A 101 13.68 5.75 0.17
C HIS A 101 12.81 5.30 1.35
N VAL A 102 12.41 4.03 1.39
CA VAL A 102 11.65 3.45 2.51
C VAL A 102 12.42 3.60 3.82
N ILE A 103 13.71 3.25 3.84
CA ILE A 103 14.56 3.39 5.03
C ILE A 103 14.58 4.84 5.54
N LYS A 104 14.81 5.82 4.65
CA LYS A 104 14.80 7.24 5.02
C LYS A 104 13.47 7.71 5.60
N VAL A 105 12.36 7.19 5.07
CA VAL A 105 11.01 7.48 5.61
C VAL A 105 10.85 6.91 7.02
N MET A 106 11.26 5.66 7.24
CA MET A 106 11.16 5.02 8.55
C MET A 106 12.05 5.72 9.60
N GLU A 107 13.30 6.05 9.24
CA GLU A 107 14.20 6.83 10.11
C GLU A 107 13.61 8.20 10.48
N ALA A 108 12.98 8.88 9.52
CA ALA A 108 12.35 10.16 9.76
C ALA A 108 11.12 10.06 10.68
N ILE A 109 10.31 9.02 10.54
CA ILE A 109 9.18 8.73 11.44
C ILE A 109 9.69 8.52 12.87
N GLU A 110 10.69 7.67 13.04
CA GLU A 110 11.28 7.38 14.35
C GLU A 110 11.87 8.66 14.99
N LYS A 111 12.67 9.41 14.22
CA LYS A 111 13.28 10.66 14.69
C LYS A 111 12.24 11.71 15.02
N SER A 112 11.17 11.83 14.22
CA SER A 112 10.05 12.73 14.49
C SER A 112 9.38 12.39 15.82
N GLY A 113 9.13 11.11 16.08
CA GLY A 113 8.52 10.64 17.34
C GLY A 113 9.41 10.90 18.56
N LYS A 114 10.72 10.61 18.46
CA LYS A 114 11.67 10.83 19.57
C LYS A 114 11.90 12.31 19.89
N SER A 115 11.87 13.17 18.89
CA SER A 115 12.23 14.59 19.05
C SER A 115 11.03 15.53 19.14
N ASN A 116 9.81 15.05 18.91
CA ASN A 116 8.59 15.85 18.80
C ASN A 116 8.74 17.01 17.79
N LYS A 117 9.43 16.76 16.67
CA LYS A 117 9.68 17.75 15.60
C LYS A 117 9.37 17.17 14.23
N ILE A 118 8.95 18.04 13.32
CA ILE A 118 8.76 17.67 11.91
C ILE A 118 10.13 17.40 11.28
N ILE A 119 10.29 16.23 10.65
CA ILE A 119 11.48 15.85 9.90
C ILE A 119 11.19 15.93 8.40
N ASN A 120 12.01 16.69 7.68
CA ASN A 120 11.91 16.81 6.22
C ASN A 120 12.82 15.77 5.55
N ILE A 121 12.27 15.04 4.59
CA ILE A 121 12.98 14.08 3.75
C ILE A 121 13.12 14.73 2.36
N LYS A 122 14.33 14.69 1.79
CA LYS A 122 14.62 15.17 0.44
C LYS A 122 14.61 14.02 -0.56
#